data_AF-A0AAV1KXV3-F1
#
_entry.id   AF-A0AAV1KXV3-F1
#
_cell.length_a   1.000
_cell.length_b   1.000
_cell.length_c   1.000
_cell.angle_alpha   90.00
_cell.angle_beta   90.00
_cell.angle_gamma   90.00
#
_symmetry.space_group_name_H-M   'P 1'
#
loop_
_entity.id
_entity.type
_entity.pdbx_description
1 polymer ?
#
loop_
_entity_poly.entity_id
_entity_poly.type
_entity_poly.pdbx_seq_one_letter_code
_entity_poly.pdbx_strand_id
1 'polypeptide(L)'
;MDDPFVACPYNFAHRVPRSRIQAHIVKCQPNYPELDICPYNATHRVPKLEIRSHVLNCPSKNAIFPQDKPPKLKGSLTTPKPILQKDYLPETDPNHEIWDD
;
A
#
# COMPACT_ATOMS: atom_id res chain seq x y z
N MET A 1 -23.59 -3.36 12.83
CA MET A 1 -22.42 -3.46 11.94
C MET A 1 -21.42 -4.35 12.66
N ASP A 2 -21.32 -5.60 12.23
CA ASP A 2 -20.45 -6.59 12.86
C ASP A 2 -19.01 -6.38 12.35
N ASP A 3 -18.09 -5.95 13.22
CA ASP A 3 -16.65 -5.91 12.91
C ASP A 3 -16.07 -7.30 13.22
N PRO A 4 -15.73 -8.12 12.20
CA PRO A 4 -15.28 -9.47 12.43
C PRO A 4 -13.94 -9.47 13.16
N PHE A 5 -13.79 -10.38 14.11
CA PHE A 5 -12.51 -10.60 14.79
C PHE A 5 -11.58 -11.41 13.91
N VAL A 6 -10.32 -10.95 13.82
CA VAL A 6 -9.24 -11.63 13.10
C VAL A 6 -8.13 -12.03 14.07
N ALA A 7 -7.43 -13.11 13.76
CA ALA A 7 -6.27 -13.54 14.53
C ALA A 7 -5.06 -12.66 14.21
N CYS A 8 -4.23 -12.38 15.21
CA CYS A 8 -2.96 -11.70 15.03
C CYS A 8 -1.96 -12.60 14.26
N PRO A 9 -1.20 -12.06 13.30
CA PRO A 9 -0.25 -12.84 12.53
C PRO A 9 0.98 -13.31 13.33
N TYR A 10 1.24 -12.71 14.50
CA TYR A 10 2.32 -13.15 15.40
C TYR A 10 1.87 -14.25 16.39
N ASN A 11 0.62 -14.20 16.85
CA ASN A 11 0.08 -15.14 17.81
C ASN A 11 -1.42 -15.35 17.61
N PHE A 12 -1.82 -16.57 17.28
CA PHE A 12 -3.21 -16.96 17.06
C PHE A 12 -4.11 -16.85 18.29
N ALA A 13 -3.55 -16.75 19.50
CA ALA A 13 -4.30 -16.51 20.73
C ALA A 13 -4.89 -15.08 20.78
N HIS A 14 -4.25 -14.11 20.12
CA HIS A 14 -4.78 -12.75 20.06
C HIS A 14 -5.85 -12.66 18.97
N ARG A 15 -7.10 -12.45 19.40
CA ARG A 15 -8.21 -12.10 18.51
C ARG A 15 -8.54 -10.62 18.67
N VAL A 16 -8.53 -9.89 17.56
CA VAL A 16 -8.66 -8.44 17.53
C VAL A 16 -9.67 -8.06 16.46
N PRO A 17 -10.49 -7.02 16.66
CA PRO A 17 -11.39 -6.55 15.61
C PRO A 17 -10.62 -6.16 14.36
N ARG A 18 -11.15 -6.46 13.17
CA ARG A 18 -10.47 -6.19 11.90
C ARG A 18 -10.14 -4.71 11.74
N SER A 19 -10.97 -3.82 12.27
CA SER A 19 -10.69 -2.37 12.30
C SER A 19 -9.46 -1.97 13.13
N ARG A 20 -9.11 -2.74 14.16
CA ARG A 20 -8.05 -2.42 15.14
C ARG A 20 -6.76 -3.20 14.92
N ILE A 21 -6.73 -4.16 14.00
CA ILE A 21 -5.59 -5.07 13.81
C ILE A 21 -4.28 -4.34 13.45
N GLN A 22 -4.35 -3.27 12.66
CA GLN A 22 -3.15 -2.49 12.30
C GLN A 22 -2.47 -1.88 13.52
N ALA A 23 -3.24 -1.22 14.39
CA ALA A 23 -2.74 -0.64 15.63
C ALA A 23 -2.24 -1.73 16.61
N HIS A 24 -2.90 -2.89 16.63
CA HIS A 24 -2.47 -4.03 17.42
C HIS A 24 -1.11 -4.56 16.96
N ILE A 25 -0.91 -4.74 15.66
CA ILE A 25 0.33 -5.29 15.08
C ILE A 25 1.55 -4.44 15.48
N VAL A 26 1.45 -3.10 15.44
CA VAL A 26 2.55 -2.21 15.83
C VAL A 26 2.97 -2.41 17.30
N LYS A 27 2.00 -2.63 18.19
CA LYS A 27 2.25 -2.91 19.61
C LYS A 27 2.72 -4.34 19.87
N CYS A 28 2.27 -5.29 19.05
CA CYS A 28 2.57 -6.72 19.19
C CYS A 28 3.96 -7.07 18.64
N GLN A 29 4.37 -6.42 17.55
CA GLN A 29 5.65 -6.62 16.87
C GLN A 29 6.89 -6.70 17.80
N PRO A 30 7.12 -5.80 18.78
CA PRO A 30 8.31 -5.87 19.62
C PRO A 30 8.40 -7.12 20.52
N ASN A 31 7.30 -7.82 20.76
CA ASN A 31 7.27 -9.01 21.62
C ASN A 31 7.53 -10.33 20.85
N TYR A 32 7.64 -10.28 19.52
CA TYR A 32 7.78 -11.44 18.66
C TYR A 32 8.94 -11.25 17.68
N PRO A 33 9.47 -12.33 17.07
CA PRO A 33 10.54 -12.21 16.08
C PRO A 33 10.12 -11.30 14.91
N GLU A 34 11.13 -10.66 14.31
CA GLU A 34 10.92 -9.79 13.16
C GLU A 34 10.37 -10.60 11.97
N LEU A 35 9.16 -10.23 11.55
CA LEU A 35 8.50 -10.75 10.35
C LEU A 35 8.48 -9.65 9.29
N ASP A 36 8.66 -10.02 8.03
CA ASP A 36 8.58 -9.11 6.91
C ASP A 36 7.13 -8.72 6.61
N ILE A 37 6.97 -7.52 6.06
CA ILE A 37 5.67 -6.92 5.74
C ILE A 37 5.35 -7.22 4.27
N CYS A 38 4.12 -7.66 4.00
CA CYS A 38 3.68 -7.84 2.62
C CYS A 38 3.57 -6.49 1.89
N PRO A 39 4.12 -6.36 0.66
CA PRO A 39 4.02 -5.12 -0.11
C PRO A 39 2.60 -4.78 -0.55
N TYR A 40 1.69 -5.77 -0.60
CA TYR A 40 0.29 -5.57 -1.00
C TYR A 40 -0.66 -5.32 0.17
N ASN A 41 -0.28 -5.74 1.38
CA ASN A 41 -1.12 -5.57 2.56
C ASN A 41 -0.28 -5.45 3.83
N ALA A 42 -0.31 -4.25 4.42
CA ALA A 42 0.42 -3.93 5.64
C ALA A 42 -0.06 -4.68 6.89
N THR A 43 -1.18 -5.41 6.86
CA THR A 43 -1.60 -6.28 7.98
C THR A 43 -0.95 -7.67 7.92
N HIS A 44 -0.44 -8.10 6.77
CA HIS A 44 0.25 -9.38 6.66
C HIS A 44 1.66 -9.25 7.24
N ARG A 45 2.04 -10.25 8.04
CA ARG A 45 3.39 -10.44 8.56
C ARG A 45 3.80 -11.86 8.22
N VAL A 46 4.93 -12.02 7.56
CA VAL A 46 5.37 -13.30 7.00
C VAL A 46 6.86 -13.49 7.29
N PRO A 47 7.33 -14.72 7.59
CA PRO A 47 8.75 -14.97 7.74
C PRO A 47 9.53 -14.58 6.48
N LYS A 48 10.73 -14.03 6.67
CA LYS A 48 11.61 -13.59 5.57
C LYS A 48 11.91 -14.68 4.53
N LEU A 49 11.94 -15.94 4.94
CA LEU A 49 12.14 -17.08 4.04
C LEU A 49 10.92 -17.32 3.13
N GLU A 50 9.73 -17.03 3.62
CA GLU A 50 8.46 -17.33 2.94
C GLU A 50 7.89 -16.12 2.19
N ILE A 51 8.41 -14.91 2.41
CA ILE A 51 7.89 -13.68 1.79
C ILE A 51 7.84 -13.76 0.26
N ARG A 52 8.82 -14.43 -0.37
CA ARG A 52 8.85 -14.63 -1.83
C ARG A 52 7.65 -15.45 -2.32
N SER A 53 7.37 -16.57 -1.66
CA SER A 53 6.22 -17.42 -1.97
C SER A 53 4.91 -16.69 -1.68
N HIS A 54 4.86 -15.97 -0.56
CA HIS A 54 3.71 -15.16 -0.18
C HIS A 54 3.37 -14.10 -1.23
N VAL A 55 4.35 -13.32 -1.70
CA VAL A 55 4.12 -12.26 -2.70
C VAL A 55 3.56 -12.83 -4.00
N LEU A 56 3.98 -14.04 -4.41
CA LEU A 56 3.45 -14.69 -5.62
C LEU A 56 1.98 -15.09 -5.46
N ASN A 57 1.61 -15.61 -4.29
CA ASN A 57 0.29 -16.20 -4.00
C ASN A 57 -0.61 -15.32 -3.11
N CYS A 58 -0.23 -14.06 -2.87
CA CYS A 58 -0.93 -13.21 -1.90
C CYS A 58 -2.36 -12.93 -2.40
N PRO A 59 -3.40 -13.14 -1.57
CA PRO A 59 -4.77 -12.85 -1.98
C PRO A 59 -4.98 -11.36 -2.27
N SER A 60 -4.27 -10.48 -1.55
CA SER A 60 -4.32 -9.03 -1.76
C SER A 60 -3.69 -8.59 -3.09
N LYS A 61 -2.78 -9.39 -3.67
CA LYS A 61 -2.21 -9.13 -4.99
C LYS A 61 -3.27 -9.23 -6.08
N ASN A 62 -4.08 -10.30 -6.05
CA ASN A 62 -5.14 -10.52 -7.04
C ASN A 62 -6.24 -9.45 -6.97
N ALA A 63 -6.47 -8.85 -5.79
CA ALA A 63 -7.41 -7.74 -5.63
C ALA A 63 -6.94 -6.46 -6.35
N ILE A 64 -5.63 -6.20 -6.37
CA ILE A 64 -5.02 -5.02 -7.02
C ILE A 64 -4.79 -5.28 -8.51
N PHE A 65 -4.24 -6.46 -8.84
CA PHE A 65 -3.90 -6.88 -10.19
C PHE A 65 -4.62 -8.19 -10.54
N PRO A 66 -5.89 -8.12 -10.99
CA PRO A 66 -6.60 -9.29 -11.47
C PRO A 66 -5.91 -9.84 -12.72
N GLN A 67 -5.49 -11.10 -12.69
CA GLN A 67 -4.78 -11.76 -13.80
C GLN A 67 -5.60 -11.79 -15.10
N ASP A 68 -6.93 -11.76 -14.98
CA ASP A 68 -7.86 -11.88 -16.10
C ASP A 68 -8.14 -10.56 -16.84
N LYS A 69 -7.58 -9.43 -16.37
CA LYS A 69 -7.83 -8.13 -17.01
C LYS A 69 -6.52 -7.54 -17.53
N PRO A 70 -6.39 -7.31 -18.85
CA PRO A 70 -5.25 -6.56 -19.36
C PRO A 70 -5.22 -5.18 -18.70
N PRO A 71 -4.03 -4.61 -18.44
CA PRO A 71 -3.91 -3.27 -17.90
C PRO A 71 -4.74 -2.30 -18.75
N LYS A 72 -5.68 -1.58 -18.12
CA LYS A 72 -6.49 -0.55 -18.81
C LYS A 72 -5.68 0.68 -19.21
N LEU A 73 -4.37 0.67 -18.98
CA LEU A 73 -3.46 1.75 -19.27
C LEU A 73 -3.25 1.83 -20.79
N LYS A 74 -4.06 2.64 -21.47
CA LYS A 74 -3.65 3.22 -22.75
C LYS A 74 -2.65 4.33 -22.42
N GLY A 75 -1.38 3.97 -22.24
CA GLY A 75 -0.33 4.98 -22.20
C GLY A 75 -0.46 5.84 -23.44
N SER A 76 -0.39 7.17 -23.30
CA SER A 76 -0.28 8.01 -24.49
C SER A 76 1.00 7.60 -25.21
N LEU A 77 0.91 7.28 -26.50
CA LEU A 77 2.08 6.98 -27.33
C LEU A 77 3.00 8.20 -27.47
N THR A 78 2.51 9.38 -27.10
CA THR A 78 3.29 10.60 -27.02
C THR A 78 4.05 10.61 -25.70
N THR A 79 5.37 10.75 -25.76
CA THR A 79 6.15 11.12 -24.57
C THR A 79 5.53 12.39 -23.97
N PRO A 80 5.22 12.43 -22.66
CA PRO A 80 4.86 13.69 -22.03
C PRO A 80 6.03 14.65 -22.30
N LYS A 81 5.72 15.81 -22.89
CA LYS A 81 6.74 16.82 -23.12
C LYS A 81 7.39 17.11 -21.77
N PRO A 82 8.72 16.95 -21.62
CA PRO A 82 9.37 17.30 -20.38
C PRO A 82 9.09 18.78 -20.15
N ILE A 83 8.45 19.10 -19.01
CA ILE A 83 8.25 20.48 -18.60
C ILE A 83 9.64 21.02 -18.30
N LEU A 84 10.16 21.86 -19.19
CA LEU A 84 11.41 22.53 -18.97
C LEU A 84 11.15 23.69 -18.01
N GLN A 85 12.03 23.90 -17.03
CA GLN A 85 11.84 24.99 -16.05
C GLN A 85 11.65 26.36 -16.70
N LYS A 86 12.24 26.59 -17.88
CA LYS A 86 12.05 27.82 -18.66
C LYS A 86 10.62 28.01 -19.18
N ASP A 87 9.87 26.92 -19.32
CA ASP A 87 8.49 26.91 -19.82
C ASP A 87 7.47 27.02 -18.66
N TYR A 88 7.93 26.91 -17.41
CA TYR A 88 7.13 27.21 -16.23
C TYR A 88 7.21 28.71 -15.94
N LEU A 89 6.23 29.45 -16.44
CA LEU A 89 6.05 30.88 -16.15
C LEU A 89 5.04 31.04 -15.01
N PRO A 90 5.47 31.38 -13.77
CA PRO A 90 4.57 31.56 -12.63
C PRO A 90 3.47 32.58 -12.90
N GLU A 91 3.76 33.59 -13.70
CA GLU A 91 2.85 34.67 -14.11
C GLU A 91 1.65 34.20 -14.93
N THR A 92 1.71 33.01 -15.52
CA THR A 92 0.65 32.46 -16.40
C THR A 92 -0.17 31.34 -15.76
N ASP A 93 0.17 30.95 -14.53
CA ASP A 93 -0.59 29.95 -13.79
C ASP A 93 -1.84 30.60 -13.19
N PRO A 94 -3.07 30.20 -13.59
CA PRO A 94 -4.32 30.72 -13.02
C PRO A 94 -4.47 30.44 -11.52
N ASN A 95 -3.69 29.50 -10.97
CA ASN A 95 -3.58 29.17 -9.56
C ASN A 95 -2.27 29.70 -8.94
N HIS A 96 -1.63 30.71 -9.53
CA HIS A 96 -0.51 31.40 -8.88
C HIS A 96 -1.01 32.21 -7.67
N GLU A 97 -1.24 31.49 -6.58
CA GLU A 97 -1.51 32.07 -5.29
C GLU A 97 -0.20 32.68 -4.77
N ILE A 98 -0.14 34.01 -4.75
CA ILE A 98 0.90 34.78 -4.09
C ILE A 98 0.65 34.62 -2.59
N TRP A 99 1.20 33.55 -2.01
CA TRP A 99 1.13 33.32 -0.58
C TRP A 99 2.17 34.21 0.14
N ASP A 100 1.85 35.49 0.31
CA ASP A 100 2.56 36.42 1.22
C ASP A 100 1.54 37.41 1.84
N ASP A 101 0.98 37.01 2.99
CA ASP A 101 0.42 37.91 4.03
C ASP A 101 0.75 37.32 5.42
#